data_AF-A0A258JTX6-F1
#
_entry.id   AF-A0A258JTX6-F1
#
_cell.length_a   1.000
_cell.length_b   1.000
_cell.length_c   1.000
_cell.angle_alpha   90.00
_cell.angle_beta   90.00
_cell.angle_gamma   90.00
#
_symmetry.space_group_name_H-M   'P 1'
#
loop_
_entity.id
_entity.type
_entity.pdbx_description
1 polymer ?
#
loop_
_entity_poly.entity_id
_entity_poly.type
_entity_poly.pdbx_seq_one_letter_code
_entity_poly.pdbx_strand_id
1 'polypeptide(L)'
;MSTKFTEYKGLDLPTVASEVLDFWKKENIFEKSVTTREGAEPYVFFEGPPSANGLPGIHHVMARAIKDIFCRYKTQKGFQVKRKAGWDTHGLPVELGTEKELGITKEDIGKTISVEEYNEACKKTVMRYTDVWNDLTEKMG
;
A
#
# COMPACT_ATOMS: atom_id res chain seq x y z
N MET A 1 32.05 24.87 -19.22
CA MET A 1 31.25 25.48 -18.13
C MET A 1 31.45 24.62 -16.90
N SER A 2 31.85 25.21 -15.76
CA SER A 2 31.97 24.46 -14.50
C SER A 2 30.56 24.06 -14.06
N THR A 3 30.24 22.77 -14.13
CA THR A 3 29.05 22.21 -13.48
C THR A 3 29.26 22.33 -11.98
N LYS A 4 28.67 23.36 -11.37
CA LYS A 4 28.60 23.47 -9.91
C LYS A 4 27.67 22.37 -9.40
N PHE A 5 28.16 21.57 -8.45
CA PHE A 5 27.34 20.61 -7.74
C PHE A 5 26.35 21.35 -6.83
N THR A 6 25.18 20.75 -6.61
CA THR A 6 24.21 21.28 -5.64
C THR A 6 24.80 21.23 -4.24
N GLU A 7 24.97 22.39 -3.61
CA GLU A 7 25.43 22.50 -2.23
C GLU A 7 24.23 22.57 -1.28
N TYR A 8 24.17 21.68 -0.30
CA TYR A 8 23.15 21.68 0.74
C TYR A 8 23.75 22.21 2.05
N LYS A 9 23.07 23.18 2.67
CA LYS A 9 23.55 23.82 3.92
C LYS A 9 23.33 22.97 5.18
N GLY A 10 22.59 21.86 5.06
CA GLY A 10 22.28 20.94 6.15
C GLY A 10 21.57 19.68 5.63
N LEU A 11 21.42 18.68 6.50
CA LEU A 11 20.73 17.42 6.19
C LEU A 11 19.27 17.48 6.65
N ASP A 12 18.36 17.66 5.70
CA ASP A 12 16.91 17.60 5.92
C ASP A 12 16.33 16.41 5.14
N LEU A 13 16.28 15.25 5.81
CA LEU A 13 15.82 14.01 5.19
C LEU A 13 14.33 14.03 4.79
N PRO A 14 13.41 14.60 5.59
CA PRO A 14 12.02 14.79 5.17
C PRO A 14 11.88 15.58 3.87
N THR A 15 12.58 16.72 3.75
CA THR A 15 12.54 17.54 2.53
C THR A 15 13.13 16.77 1.34
N VAL A 16 14.30 16.14 1.51
CA VAL A 16 14.92 15.32 0.45
C VAL A 16 14.00 14.19 0.01
N ALA A 17 13.35 13.49 0.94
CA ALA A 17 12.42 12.41 0.61
C ALA A 17 11.21 12.91 -0.19
N SER A 18 10.64 14.06 0.18
CA SER A 18 9.54 14.68 -0.56
C SER A 18 9.96 15.09 -1.97
N GLU A 19 11.10 15.76 -2.13
CA GLU A 19 11.63 16.18 -3.43
C GLU A 19 11.88 14.98 -4.36
N VAL A 20 12.46 13.90 -3.83
CA VAL A 20 12.72 12.66 -4.58
C VAL A 20 11.40 11.97 -4.96
N LEU A 21 10.43 11.91 -4.06
CA LEU A 21 9.11 11.33 -4.34
C LEU A 21 8.39 12.10 -5.45
N ASP A 22 8.41 13.43 -5.39
CA ASP A 22 7.82 14.29 -6.42
C ASP A 22 8.49 14.09 -7.78
N PHE A 23 9.82 13.98 -7.80
CA PHE A 23 10.57 13.63 -9.00
C PHE A 23 10.16 12.25 -9.54
N TRP A 24 10.06 11.22 -8.68
CA TRP A 24 9.67 9.87 -9.09
C TRP A 24 8.27 9.84 -9.70
N LYS A 25 7.31 10.56 -9.10
CA LYS A 25 5.94 10.69 -9.61
C LYS A 25 5.91 11.40 -10.96
N LYS A 26 6.53 12.58 -11.06
CA LYS A 26 6.56 13.39 -12.28
C LYS A 26 7.17 12.61 -13.45
N GLU A 27 8.23 11.85 -13.17
CA GLU A 27 8.96 11.10 -14.20
C GLU A 27 8.46 9.66 -14.37
N ASN A 28 7.39 9.22 -13.70
CA ASN A 28 6.86 7.85 -13.75
C ASN A 28 7.97 6.79 -13.54
N ILE A 29 8.82 7.01 -12.54
CA ILE A 29 10.04 6.20 -12.33
C ILE A 29 9.71 4.75 -11.98
N PHE A 30 8.63 4.53 -11.22
CA PHE A 30 8.19 3.17 -10.88
C PHE A 30 7.83 2.37 -12.13
N GLU A 31 6.98 2.93 -12.99
CA GLU A 31 6.55 2.32 -14.25
C GLU A 31 7.74 2.08 -15.17
N LYS A 32 8.62 3.08 -15.33
CA LYS A 32 9.86 2.95 -16.10
C LYS A 32 10.75 1.82 -15.57
N SER A 33 10.84 1.64 -14.25
CA SER A 33 11.65 0.57 -13.66
C SER A 33 11.17 -0.85 -14.04
N VAL A 34 9.88 -0.99 -14.37
CA VAL A 34 9.27 -2.25 -14.79
C VAL A 34 9.31 -2.40 -16.32
N THR A 35 8.96 -1.35 -17.07
CA THR A 35 8.85 -1.38 -18.54
C THR A 35 10.21 -1.41 -19.24
N THR A 36 11.25 -0.80 -18.66
CA THR A 36 12.63 -0.92 -19.17
C THR A 36 13.21 -2.34 -19.04
N ARG A 37 12.48 -3.25 -18.38
CA ARG A 37 12.80 -4.67 -18.22
C ARG A 37 11.81 -5.58 -18.98
N GLU A 38 11.03 -5.05 -19.92
CA GLU A 38 10.10 -5.88 -20.70
C GLU A 38 10.85 -7.00 -21.43
N GLY A 39 10.34 -8.23 -21.33
CA GLY A 39 10.97 -9.43 -21.89
C GLY A 39 12.14 -10.01 -21.07
N ALA A 40 12.55 -9.38 -19.97
CA ALA A 40 13.53 -9.96 -19.05
C ALA A 40 12.91 -11.05 -18.16
N GLU A 41 13.77 -11.87 -17.54
CA GLU A 41 13.35 -12.92 -16.62
C GLU A 41 12.47 -12.34 -15.48
N PRO A 42 11.25 -12.87 -15.26
CA PRO A 42 10.36 -12.36 -14.22
C PRO A 42 10.86 -12.75 -12.83
N TYR A 43 10.81 -11.82 -11.89
CA TYR A 43 10.82 -12.12 -10.46
C TYR A 43 9.42 -11.86 -9.90
N VAL A 44 8.73 -12.95 -9.56
CA VAL A 44 7.35 -12.90 -9.06
C VAL A 44 7.36 -12.63 -7.57
N PHE A 45 6.65 -11.58 -7.17
CA PHE A 45 6.50 -11.15 -5.79
C PHE A 45 5.02 -11.23 -5.39
N PHE A 46 4.75 -11.80 -4.22
CA PHE A 46 3.43 -11.84 -3.62
C PHE A 46 3.39 -10.95 -2.39
N GLU A 47 2.47 -10.00 -2.41
CA GLU A 47 2.14 -9.17 -1.26
C GLU A 47 1.02 -9.87 -0.49
N GLY A 48 1.26 -10.18 0.79
CA GLY A 48 0.21 -10.68 1.68
C GLY A 48 -0.80 -9.56 1.92
N PRO A 49 -2.05 -9.68 1.44
CA PRO A 49 -2.98 -8.58 1.40
C PRO A 49 -3.42 -8.18 2.82
N PRO A 50 -3.23 -6.92 3.25
CA PRO A 50 -3.79 -6.46 4.51
C PRO A 50 -5.31 -6.24 4.40
N SER A 51 -6.00 -6.13 5.53
CA SER A 51 -7.36 -5.58 5.58
C SER A 51 -7.30 -4.05 5.79
N ALA A 52 -8.05 -3.29 4.98
CA ALA A 52 -8.14 -1.82 5.08
C ALA A 52 -9.24 -1.34 6.06
N ASN A 53 -9.67 -2.20 6.97
CA ASN A 53 -10.64 -1.87 8.03
C ASN A 53 -9.98 -1.19 9.25
N GLY A 54 -8.66 -1.01 9.27
CA GLY A 54 -7.92 -0.31 10.34
C GLY A 54 -6.76 0.54 9.83
N LEU A 55 -6.22 1.40 10.70
CA LEU A 55 -5.06 2.24 10.42
C LEU A 55 -3.77 1.40 10.30
N PRO A 56 -2.85 1.76 9.40
CA PRO A 56 -1.57 1.06 9.34
C PRO A 56 -0.68 1.39 10.55
N GLY A 57 -0.11 0.37 11.20
CA GLY A 57 0.94 0.51 12.22
C GLY A 57 2.37 0.33 11.70
N ILE A 58 3.35 0.56 12.58
CA ILE A 58 4.79 0.47 12.26
C ILE A 58 5.23 -0.91 11.73
N HIS A 59 4.57 -1.98 12.16
CA HIS A 59 4.83 -3.34 11.68
C HIS A 59 4.54 -3.49 10.18
N HIS A 60 3.56 -2.75 9.63
CA HIS A 60 3.30 -2.73 8.19
C HIS A 60 4.44 -2.03 7.43
N VAL A 61 4.96 -0.92 7.96
CA VAL A 61 6.10 -0.20 7.36
C VAL A 61 7.32 -1.10 7.32
N MET A 62 7.64 -1.76 8.44
CA MET A 62 8.78 -2.68 8.51
C MET A 62 8.65 -3.85 7.52
N ALA A 63 7.49 -4.51 7.49
CA ALA A 63 7.27 -5.61 6.56
C ALA A 63 7.34 -5.16 5.09
N ARG A 64 6.78 -3.99 4.76
CA ARG A 64 6.80 -3.44 3.40
C ARG A 64 8.19 -2.98 2.97
N ALA A 65 8.98 -2.38 3.87
CA ALA A 65 10.36 -1.99 3.58
C ALA A 65 11.22 -3.20 3.19
N ILE A 66 11.12 -4.31 3.94
CA ILE A 66 11.85 -5.54 3.59
C ILE A 66 11.42 -6.06 2.22
N LYS A 67 10.11 -6.16 1.97
CA LYS A 67 9.55 -6.63 0.69
C LYS A 67 10.03 -5.76 -0.49
N ASP A 68 10.01 -4.44 -0.34
CA ASP A 68 10.39 -3.49 -1.38
C ASP A 68 11.91 -3.52 -1.67
N ILE A 69 12.76 -3.61 -0.65
CA ILE A 69 14.22 -3.71 -0.83
C ILE A 69 14.60 -4.84 -1.79
N PHE A 70 14.01 -6.03 -1.61
CA PHE A 70 14.29 -7.17 -2.50
C PHE A 70 13.73 -6.96 -3.90
N CYS A 71 12.56 -6.33 -4.04
CA CYS A 71 12.01 -6.00 -5.35
C CYS A 71 12.94 -5.04 -6.10
N ARG A 72 13.44 -3.99 -5.45
CA ARG A 72 14.42 -3.05 -6.05
C ARG A 72 15.72 -3.75 -6.40
N TYR A 73 16.25 -4.55 -5.49
CA TYR A 73 17.46 -5.34 -5.72
C TYR A 73 17.33 -6.23 -6.96
N LYS A 74 16.21 -6.95 -7.11
CA LYS A 74 15.96 -7.81 -8.27
C LYS A 74 15.83 -7.02 -9.57
N THR A 75 15.17 -5.86 -9.56
CA THR A 75 15.12 -4.96 -10.73
C THR A 75 16.53 -4.50 -11.14
N GLN A 76 17.40 -4.17 -10.17
CA GLN A 76 18.79 -3.80 -10.43
C GLN A 76 19.64 -4.97 -10.93
N LYS A 77 19.32 -6.21 -10.52
CA LYS A 77 19.93 -7.44 -11.04
C LYS A 77 19.42 -7.85 -12.44
N GLY A 78 18.53 -7.06 -13.04
CA GLY A 78 18.07 -7.25 -14.43
C GLY A 78 16.75 -7.99 -14.58
N PHE A 79 16.08 -8.36 -13.49
CA PHE A 79 14.78 -9.03 -13.54
C PHE A 79 13.65 -8.04 -13.82
N GLN A 80 12.59 -8.51 -14.47
CA GLN A 80 11.33 -7.79 -14.52
C GLN A 80 10.53 -8.06 -13.25
N VAL A 81 10.19 -7.01 -12.49
CA VAL A 81 9.50 -7.14 -11.21
C VAL A 81 8.16 -6.42 -11.25
N LYS A 82 7.10 -7.11 -11.68
CA LYS A 82 5.73 -6.60 -11.63
C LYS A 82 5.23 -6.70 -10.19
N ARG A 83 4.82 -5.57 -9.61
CA ARG A 83 4.37 -5.50 -8.21
C ARG A 83 2.89 -5.20 -8.17
N LYS A 84 2.13 -6.05 -7.48
CA LYS A 84 0.69 -5.90 -7.31
C LYS A 84 0.36 -6.13 -5.83
N ALA A 85 -0.36 -5.18 -5.25
CA ALA A 85 -0.94 -5.31 -3.93
C ALA A 85 -2.39 -5.82 -4.01
N GLY A 86 -2.95 -6.18 -2.87
CA GLY A 86 -4.35 -6.56 -2.75
C GLY A 86 -4.90 -6.21 -1.38
N TRP A 87 -6.21 -6.40 -1.21
CA TRP A 87 -6.90 -6.22 0.06
C TRP A 87 -7.59 -7.52 0.44
N ASP A 88 -7.46 -7.92 1.69
CA ASP A 88 -8.25 -9.00 2.26
C ASP A 88 -9.56 -8.41 2.80
N THR A 89 -10.65 -8.66 2.08
CA THR A 89 -11.91 -7.93 2.24
C THR A 89 -13.03 -8.71 2.91
N HIS A 90 -12.82 -9.97 3.25
CA HIS A 90 -13.88 -10.86 3.76
C HIS A 90 -13.53 -11.45 5.13
N GLY A 91 -14.52 -12.14 5.72
CA GLY A 91 -14.34 -12.96 6.90
C GLY A 91 -14.54 -12.21 8.23
N LEU A 92 -14.37 -12.98 9.31
CA LEU A 92 -14.69 -12.57 10.68
C LEU A 92 -14.07 -11.24 11.12
N PRO A 93 -12.81 -10.89 10.77
CA PRO A 93 -12.24 -9.60 11.18
C PRO A 93 -13.03 -8.38 10.68
N VAL A 94 -13.61 -8.47 9.48
CA VAL A 94 -14.43 -7.38 8.88
C VAL A 94 -15.83 -7.38 9.48
N GLU A 95 -16.42 -8.57 9.62
CA GLU A 95 -17.76 -8.78 10.18
C GLU A 95 -17.83 -8.26 11.63
N LEU A 96 -16.92 -8.70 12.50
CA LEU A 96 -16.88 -8.27 13.90
C LEU A 96 -16.64 -6.77 14.07
N GLY A 97 -15.84 -6.17 13.19
CA GLY A 97 -15.64 -4.72 13.16
C GLY A 97 -16.93 -3.97 12.80
N THR A 98 -17.66 -4.48 11.81
CA THR A 98 -18.94 -3.91 11.35
C THR A 98 -20.04 -4.07 12.41
N GLU A 99 -20.15 -5.24 13.03
CA GLU A 99 -21.07 -5.51 14.15
C GLU A 99 -20.86 -4.51 15.30
N LYS A 100 -19.61 -4.30 15.70
CA LYS A 100 -19.25 -3.35 16.76
C LYS A 100 -19.65 -1.92 16.44
N GLU A 101 -19.52 -1.49 15.19
CA GLU A 101 -19.86 -0.13 14.75
C GLU A 101 -21.37 0.10 14.65
N LEU A 102 -22.10 -0.90 14.20
CA LEU A 102 -23.56 -0.87 14.13
C LEU A 102 -24.21 -1.08 15.50
N GLY A 103 -23.45 -1.51 16.50
CA GLY A 103 -23.95 -1.82 17.84
C GLY A 103 -24.85 -3.05 17.86
N ILE A 104 -24.59 -4.01 16.96
CA ILE A 104 -25.38 -5.24 16.82
C ILE A 104 -24.54 -6.48 17.14
N THR A 105 -25.22 -7.61 17.22
CA THR A 105 -24.62 -8.94 17.29
C THR A 105 -25.05 -9.78 16.10
N LYS A 106 -24.44 -10.96 15.92
CA LYS A 106 -24.85 -11.92 14.88
C LYS A 106 -26.32 -12.32 14.94
N GLU A 107 -26.94 -12.28 16.12
CA GLU A 107 -28.34 -12.67 16.30
C GLU A 107 -29.34 -11.65 15.73
N ASP A 108 -28.88 -10.44 15.48
CA ASP A 108 -29.65 -9.32 14.94
C ASP A 108 -29.77 -9.37 13.40
N ILE A 109 -28.83 -10.07 12.75
CA ILE A 109 -28.77 -10.21 11.30
C ILE A 109 -29.94 -11.08 10.82
N GLY A 110 -30.70 -10.56 9.86
CA GLY A 110 -31.95 -11.14 9.37
C GLY A 110 -33.17 -10.84 10.24
N LYS A 111 -33.02 -10.12 11.35
CA LYS A 111 -34.13 -9.71 12.24
C LYS A 111 -34.31 -8.20 12.28
N THR A 112 -33.29 -7.48 12.72
CA THR A 112 -33.31 -6.02 12.87
C THR A 112 -32.55 -5.31 11.75
N ILE A 113 -31.60 -6.00 11.11
CA ILE A 113 -30.92 -5.59 9.88
C ILE A 113 -31.02 -6.73 8.87
N SER A 114 -31.29 -6.43 7.60
CA SER A 114 -31.27 -7.46 6.56
C SER A 114 -29.84 -7.94 6.26
N VAL A 115 -29.71 -9.15 5.70
CA VAL A 115 -28.40 -9.67 5.25
C VAL A 115 -27.78 -8.77 4.18
N GLU A 116 -28.61 -8.18 3.32
CA GLU A 116 -28.16 -7.26 2.28
C GLU A 116 -27.58 -5.97 2.89
N GLU A 117 -28.31 -5.33 3.80
CA GLU A 117 -27.84 -4.12 4.49
C GLU A 117 -26.56 -4.39 5.29
N TYR A 118 -26.46 -5.54 5.94
CA TYR A 118 -25.25 -5.94 6.67
C TYR A 118 -24.06 -6.12 5.73
N ASN A 119 -24.23 -6.80 4.58
CA ASN A 119 -23.17 -6.97 3.59
C ASN A 119 -22.72 -5.63 2.99
N GLU A 120 -23.65 -4.71 2.75
CA GLU A 120 -23.31 -3.35 2.29
C GLU A 120 -22.56 -2.56 3.35
N ALA A 121 -22.88 -2.73 4.64
CA ALA A 121 -22.10 -2.17 5.72
C ALA A 121 -20.66 -2.74 5.74
N CYS A 122 -20.51 -4.06 5.65
CA CYS A 122 -19.20 -4.73 5.59
C CYS A 122 -18.33 -4.21 4.43
N LYS A 123 -18.90 -4.05 3.22
CA LYS A 123 -18.20 -3.48 2.06
C LYS A 123 -17.70 -2.05 2.30
N LYS A 124 -18.48 -1.23 3.01
CA LYS A 124 -18.08 0.15 3.35
C LYS A 124 -16.98 0.16 4.40
N THR A 125 -17.10 -0.68 5.43
CA THR A 125 -16.12 -0.77 6.51
C THR A 125 -14.75 -1.22 6.01
N VAL A 126 -14.72 -2.20 5.10
CA VAL A 126 -13.46 -2.82 4.69
C VAL A 126 -12.56 -1.94 3.85
N MET A 127 -13.11 -0.94 3.16
CA MET A 127 -12.37 0.02 2.32
C MET A 127 -12.10 1.35 3.04
N ARG A 128 -12.51 1.49 4.31
CA ARG A 128 -12.54 2.78 5.00
C ARG A 128 -11.19 3.49 5.06
N TYR A 129 -10.11 2.75 5.29
CA TYR A 129 -8.79 3.34 5.47
C TYR A 129 -7.89 3.22 4.23
N THR A 130 -8.42 2.77 3.09
CA THR A 130 -7.63 2.55 1.87
C THR A 130 -6.82 3.78 1.48
N ASP A 131 -7.39 5.00 1.59
CA ASP A 131 -6.67 6.24 1.27
C ASP A 131 -5.49 6.50 2.21
N VAL A 132 -5.65 6.25 3.51
CA VAL A 132 -4.57 6.40 4.50
C VAL A 132 -3.44 5.40 4.23
N TRP A 133 -3.80 4.19 3.84
CA TRP A 133 -2.83 3.18 3.44
C TRP A 133 -2.11 3.55 2.14
N ASN A 134 -2.81 4.11 1.15
CA ASN A 134 -2.20 4.56 -0.10
C ASN A 134 -1.21 5.69 0.16
N ASP A 135 -1.59 6.69 0.95
CA ASP A 135 -0.71 7.79 1.37
C ASP A 135 0.55 7.27 2.09
N LEU A 136 0.40 6.34 3.04
CA LEU A 136 1.55 5.71 3.69
C LEU A 136 2.44 4.96 2.70
N THR A 137 1.83 4.21 1.77
CA THR A 137 2.55 3.43 0.74
C THR A 137 3.42 4.35 -0.10
N GLU A 138 2.89 5.48 -0.55
CA GLU A 138 3.65 6.43 -1.36
C GLU A 138 4.74 7.14 -0.55
N LYS A 139 4.44 7.55 0.69
CA LYS A 139 5.39 8.26 1.54
C LYS A 139 6.59 7.40 1.94
N MET A 140 6.40 6.09 2.07
CA MET A 140 7.49 5.18 2.40
C MET A 140 8.34 4.78 1.18
N GLY A 141 7.91 5.15 -0.03
CA GLY A 141 8.59 4.89 -1.31
C GLY A 141 8.16 3.62 -2.02
#